data_AF-A0A958FMG6-F1
#
_entry.id   AF-A0A958FMG6-F1
#
_cell.length_a   1.000
_cell.length_b   1.000
_cell.length_c   1.000
_cell.angle_alpha   90.00
_cell.angle_beta   90.00
_cell.angle_gamma   90.00
#
_symmetry.space_group_name_H-M   'P 1'
#
loop_
_entity.id
_entity.type
_entity.pdbx_description
1 polymer ?
#
loop_
_entity_poly.entity_id
_entity_poly.type
_entity_poly.pdbx_seq_one_letter_code
_entity_poly.pdbx_strand_id
1 'polypeptide(L)'
;MKRKHIFYNTAILLLTALMILGCGEGIVEVDDSQYQPKIAIEGFLFPHQPVERIYITRNFRVDQNLRQTGILLPNADVTLTDLQSGEVYPLTFDQDEYFFRYTGSDLLIEYGHSYRLDVQATIEGSALQAGAVTTVPEA
;
A
#
# COMPACT_ATOMS: atom_id res chain seq x y z
N MET A 1 34.46 54.56 -20.17
CA MET A 1 34.44 53.07 -20.14
C MET A 1 33.69 52.45 -18.95
N LYS A 2 33.74 53.00 -17.72
CA LYS A 2 33.09 52.42 -16.52
C LYS A 2 31.56 52.24 -16.58
N ARG A 3 30.82 53.12 -17.27
CA ARG A 3 29.35 53.01 -17.43
C ARG A 3 28.90 51.78 -18.22
N LYS A 4 29.71 51.30 -19.18
CA LYS A 4 29.38 50.10 -19.98
C LYS A 4 29.46 48.82 -19.15
N HIS A 5 30.42 48.73 -18.24
CA HIS A 5 30.57 47.57 -17.34
C HIS A 5 29.45 47.49 -16.29
N ILE A 6 29.02 48.63 -15.74
CA ILE A 6 27.88 48.68 -14.81
C ILE A 6 26.60 48.21 -15.53
N PHE A 7 26.36 48.70 -16.75
CA PHE A 7 25.18 48.31 -17.53
C PHE A 7 25.19 46.81 -17.89
N TYR A 8 26.36 46.25 -18.23
CA TYR A 8 26.52 44.82 -18.53
C TYR A 8 26.28 43.95 -17.29
N ASN A 9 26.80 44.36 -16.14
CA ASN A 9 26.62 43.63 -14.88
C ASN A 9 25.16 43.66 -14.42
N THR A 10 24.46 44.78 -14.57
CA THR A 10 23.02 44.87 -14.27
C THR A 10 22.20 43.98 -15.23
N ALA A 11 22.54 43.97 -16.53
CA ALA A 11 21.85 43.14 -17.51
C ALA A 11 22.04 41.64 -17.26
N ILE A 12 23.26 41.20 -16.90
CA ILE A 12 23.53 39.80 -16.54
C ILE A 12 22.74 39.42 -15.29
N LEU A 13 22.76 40.24 -14.25
CA LEU A 13 22.07 39.94 -12.99
C LEU A 13 20.54 39.82 -13.19
N LEU A 14 19.98 40.64 -14.06
CA LEU A 14 18.55 40.61 -14.40
C LEU A 14 18.19 39.35 -15.21
N LEU A 15 19.08 38.93 -16.14
CA LEU A 15 18.92 37.70 -16.91
C LEU A 15 18.99 36.46 -16.01
N THR A 16 19.92 36.42 -15.06
CA THR A 16 20.04 35.31 -14.11
C THR A 16 18.83 35.24 -13.17
N ALA A 17 18.32 36.39 -12.70
CA ALA A 17 17.11 36.43 -11.88
C ALA A 17 15.87 35.90 -12.62
N LEU A 18 15.74 36.19 -13.92
CA LEU A 18 14.69 35.65 -14.79
C LEU A 18 14.78 34.13 -14.96
N MET A 19 15.99 33.56 -14.99
CA MET A 19 16.16 32.10 -15.10
C MET A 19 15.77 31.36 -13.82
N ILE A 20 15.89 31.97 -12.64
CA ILE A 20 15.54 31.34 -11.35
C ILE A 20 14.02 31.26 -11.16
N LEU A 21 13.25 32.19 -11.74
CA LEU A 21 11.77 32.15 -11.74
C LEU A 21 11.21 31.08 -12.70
N GLY A 22 12.06 30.48 -13.54
CA GLY A 22 11.70 29.42 -14.48
C GLY A 22 11.66 28.02 -13.87
N CYS A 23 11.91 27.85 -12.56
CA CYS A 23 11.62 26.61 -11.85
C CYS A 23 10.10 26.40 -11.84
N GLY A 24 9.58 25.84 -12.94
CA GLY A 24 8.20 25.42 -13.03
C GLY A 24 7.90 24.43 -11.91
N GLU A 25 6.78 24.64 -11.22
CA GLU A 25 6.24 23.61 -10.36
C GLU A 25 5.99 22.38 -11.22
N GLY A 26 6.68 21.28 -10.92
CA GLY A 26 6.48 19.99 -11.57
C GLY A 26 5.12 19.44 -11.18
N ILE A 27 4.06 20.01 -11.74
CA ILE A 27 2.71 19.48 -11.62
C ILE A 27 2.65 18.29 -12.57
N VAL A 28 2.73 17.09 -12.01
CA VAL A 28 2.42 15.87 -12.74
C VAL A 28 0.91 15.81 -12.83
N GLU A 29 0.35 16.09 -14.02
CA GLU A 29 -1.07 15.85 -14.27
C GLU A 29 -1.32 14.34 -14.24
N VAL A 30 -1.98 13.87 -13.19
CA VAL A 30 -2.47 12.50 -13.08
C VAL A 30 -3.90 12.50 -13.59
N ASP A 31 -4.12 11.96 -14.79
CA ASP A 31 -5.47 11.77 -15.32
C ASP A 31 -6.21 10.73 -14.47
N ASP A 32 -7.45 11.04 -14.10
CA ASP A 32 -8.35 10.17 -13.33
C ASP A 32 -8.53 8.80 -14.00
N SER A 33 -8.32 8.71 -15.32
CA SER A 33 -8.39 7.46 -16.08
C SER A 33 -7.26 6.45 -15.76
N GLN A 34 -6.17 6.88 -15.11
CA GLN A 34 -5.01 6.04 -14.85
C GLN A 34 -5.02 5.37 -13.47
N TYR A 35 -5.78 5.91 -12.52
CA TYR A 35 -5.87 5.32 -11.20
C TYR A 35 -6.92 4.20 -11.17
N GLN A 36 -6.47 3.02 -10.77
CA GLN A 36 -7.35 1.89 -10.47
C GLN A 36 -7.09 1.46 -9.02
N PRO A 37 -8.13 1.39 -8.17
CA PRO A 37 -7.96 0.94 -6.80
C PRO A 37 -7.57 -0.55 -6.79
N LYS A 38 -6.63 -0.89 -5.91
CA LYS A 38 -6.05 -2.23 -5.75
C LYS A 38 -5.90 -2.54 -4.27
N ILE A 39 -6.05 -3.81 -3.93
CA ILE A 39 -5.74 -4.36 -2.62
C ILE A 39 -4.27 -4.79 -2.62
N ALA A 40 -3.53 -4.44 -1.57
CA ALA A 40 -2.19 -4.93 -1.30
C ALA A 40 -2.21 -5.77 -0.01
N ILE A 41 -1.56 -6.93 -0.08
CA ILE A 41 -1.54 -7.94 0.98
C ILE A 41 -0.08 -8.13 1.39
N GLU A 42 0.20 -8.00 2.69
CA GLU A 42 1.48 -8.34 3.29
C GLU A 42 1.24 -9.24 4.51
N GLY A 43 2.03 -10.30 4.65
CA GLY A 43 1.89 -11.22 5.76
C GLY A 43 2.85 -12.40 5.65
N PHE A 44 3.07 -13.07 6.77
CA PHE A 44 3.97 -14.23 6.89
C PHE A 44 3.28 -15.31 7.71
N LEU A 45 3.48 -16.57 7.31
CA LEU A 45 3.03 -17.73 8.06
C LEU A 45 4.26 -18.49 8.56
N PHE A 46 4.29 -18.77 9.86
CA PHE A 46 5.38 -19.48 10.50
C PHE A 46 4.88 -20.80 11.10
N PRO A 47 5.58 -21.92 10.87
CA PRO A 47 5.22 -23.20 11.45
C PRO A 47 5.03 -23.11 12.97
N HIS A 48 4.00 -23.78 13.48
CA HIS A 48 3.60 -23.86 14.88
C HIS A 48 3.27 -22.51 15.54
N GLN A 49 3.01 -21.47 14.73
CA GLN A 49 2.57 -20.17 15.21
C GLN A 49 1.10 -19.91 14.84
N PRO A 50 0.39 -19.11 15.63
CA PRO A 50 -0.90 -18.59 15.24
C PRO A 50 -0.78 -17.66 14.02
N VAL A 51 -1.89 -17.46 13.32
CA VAL A 51 -1.96 -16.51 12.21
C VAL A 51 -2.13 -15.10 12.75
N GLU A 52 -1.11 -14.28 12.61
CA GLU A 52 -1.10 -12.88 13.01
C GLU A 52 -0.36 -12.01 11.98
N ARG A 53 -0.45 -10.67 12.14
CA ARG A 53 0.30 -9.69 11.34
C ARG A 53 0.03 -9.78 9.83
N ILE A 54 -1.23 -10.03 9.46
CA ILE A 54 -1.68 -9.94 8.06
C ILE A 54 -2.15 -8.50 7.80
N TYR A 55 -1.39 -7.74 7.03
CA TYR A 55 -1.68 -6.36 6.68
C TYR A 55 -2.42 -6.29 5.35
N ILE A 56 -3.63 -5.74 5.40
CA ILE A 56 -4.45 -5.49 4.21
C ILE A 56 -4.53 -3.98 3.99
N THR A 57 -3.99 -3.53 2.87
CA THR A 57 -3.88 -2.12 2.51
C THR A 57 -4.39 -1.87 1.09
N ARG A 58 -4.39 -0.60 0.68
CA ARG A 58 -4.72 -0.18 -0.68
C ARG A 58 -3.65 0.70 -1.29
N ASN A 59 -3.62 0.74 -2.62
CA ASN A 59 -2.94 1.83 -3.31
C ASN A 59 -3.71 3.15 -3.18
N PHE A 60 -3.01 4.24 -3.48
CA PHE A 60 -3.52 5.59 -3.47
C PHE A 60 -2.88 6.35 -4.63
N ARG A 61 -3.48 7.47 -5.02
CA ARG A 61 -2.89 8.32 -6.07
C ARG A 61 -1.71 9.11 -5.54
N VAL A 62 -0.69 9.34 -6.37
CA VAL A 62 0.52 10.05 -5.96
C VAL A 62 0.28 11.51 -5.54
N ASP A 63 -0.80 12.12 -6.02
CA ASP A 63 -1.24 13.49 -5.72
C ASP A 63 -2.14 13.59 -4.49
N GLN A 64 -2.53 12.46 -3.87
CA GLN A 64 -3.34 12.45 -2.65
C GLN A 64 -2.50 12.68 -1.39
N ASN A 65 -3.07 13.42 -0.43
CA ASN A 65 -2.46 13.60 0.87
C ASN A 65 -2.61 12.34 1.74
N LEU A 66 -1.51 11.61 1.91
CA LEU A 66 -1.45 10.37 2.69
C LEU A 66 -1.94 10.46 4.13
N ARG A 67 -1.86 11.64 4.76
CA ARG A 67 -2.34 11.82 6.14
C ARG A 67 -3.86 11.80 6.26
N GLN A 68 -4.57 12.04 5.15
CA GLN A 68 -6.03 12.04 5.10
C GLN A 68 -6.58 10.77 4.45
N THR A 69 -5.73 10.04 3.72
CA THR A 69 -6.11 8.82 3.01
C THR A 69 -5.93 7.60 3.92
N GLY A 70 -7.02 6.96 4.33
CA GLY A 70 -6.97 5.67 5.02
C GLY A 70 -6.37 4.61 4.09
N ILE A 71 -5.13 4.17 4.37
CA ILE A 71 -4.41 3.14 3.61
C ILE A 71 -4.82 1.73 4.07
N LEU A 72 -5.05 1.57 5.37
CA LEU A 72 -5.52 0.31 5.96
C LEU A 72 -6.97 0.03 5.56
N LEU A 73 -7.30 -1.24 5.36
CA LEU A 73 -8.64 -1.71 5.06
C LEU A 73 -9.23 -2.51 6.24
N PRO A 74 -9.60 -1.85 7.36
CA PRO A 74 -10.05 -2.54 8.59
C PRO A 74 -11.37 -3.28 8.44
N ASN A 75 -12.17 -2.92 7.43
CA ASN A 75 -13.47 -3.52 7.14
C ASN A 75 -13.40 -4.52 5.98
N ALA A 76 -12.21 -5.00 5.62
CA ALA A 76 -12.08 -6.05 4.62
C ALA A 76 -12.54 -7.40 5.19
N ASP A 77 -13.22 -8.19 4.37
CA ASP A 77 -13.52 -9.59 4.66
C ASP A 77 -12.28 -10.42 4.30
N VAL A 78 -11.63 -10.99 5.32
CA VAL A 78 -10.36 -11.72 5.15
C VAL A 78 -10.52 -13.15 5.67
N THR A 79 -10.20 -14.12 4.83
CA THR A 79 -10.23 -15.54 5.20
C THR A 79 -8.94 -16.23 4.83
N LEU A 80 -8.44 -17.10 5.70
CA LEU A 80 -7.37 -18.04 5.39
C LEU A 80 -7.97 -19.43 5.23
N THR A 81 -7.64 -20.13 4.14
CA THR A 81 -8.04 -21.52 3.91
C THR A 81 -6.81 -22.41 4.01
N ASP A 82 -6.84 -23.45 4.85
CA ASP A 82 -5.87 -24.54 4.78
C ASP A 82 -6.24 -25.44 3.59
N LEU A 83 -5.33 -25.57 2.61
CA LEU A 83 -5.62 -26.29 1.37
C LEU A 83 -5.49 -27.81 1.51
N GLN A 84 -4.94 -28.31 2.61
CA GLN A 84 -4.87 -29.74 2.94
C GLN A 84 -6.20 -30.20 3.56
N SER A 85 -6.70 -29.47 4.55
CA SER A 85 -7.96 -29.83 5.25
C SER A 85 -9.21 -29.28 4.54
N GLY A 86 -9.07 -28.16 3.82
CA GLY A 86 -10.17 -27.41 3.25
C GLY A 86 -10.90 -26.51 4.27
N GLU A 87 -10.40 -26.43 5.51
CA GLU A 87 -10.99 -25.59 6.54
C GLU A 87 -10.74 -24.10 6.28
N VAL A 88 -11.73 -23.27 6.62
CA VAL A 88 -11.74 -21.83 6.37
C VAL A 88 -11.78 -21.07 7.68
N TYR A 89 -10.81 -20.19 7.87
CA TYR A 89 -10.58 -19.44 9.10
C TYR A 89 -10.75 -17.94 8.83
N PRO A 90 -11.83 -17.30 9.31
CA PRO A 90 -12.01 -15.86 9.18
C PRO A 90 -11.02 -15.12 10.07
N LEU A 91 -10.32 -14.13 9.51
CA LEU A 91 -9.42 -13.26 10.26
C LEU A 91 -10.16 -12.00 10.72
N THR A 92 -9.82 -11.52 11.92
CA THR A 92 -10.39 -10.32 12.51
C THR A 92 -9.36 -9.21 12.54
N PHE A 93 -9.77 -7.99 12.18
CA PHE A 93 -8.92 -6.80 12.29
C PHE A 93 -8.74 -6.41 13.77
N ASP A 94 -7.48 -6.28 14.17
CA ASP A 94 -7.08 -5.73 15.45
C ASP A 94 -6.94 -4.20 15.36
N GLN A 95 -7.74 -3.47 16.13
CA GLN A 95 -7.72 -1.99 16.13
C GLN A 95 -6.54 -1.38 16.87
N ASP A 96 -5.94 -2.12 17.80
CA ASP A 96 -4.82 -1.65 18.61
C ASP A 96 -3.50 -1.87 17.86
N GLU A 97 -3.39 -3.00 17.14
CA GLU A 97 -2.17 -3.41 16.44
C GLU A 97 -2.21 -3.19 14.92
N TYR A 98 -3.37 -2.81 14.37
CA TYR A 98 -3.59 -2.46 12.95
C TYR A 98 -3.29 -3.58 11.93
N PHE A 99 -3.58 -4.84 12.29
CA PHE A 99 -3.47 -5.99 11.38
C PHE A 99 -4.60 -7.00 11.57
N PHE A 100 -4.76 -7.91 10.62
CA PHE A 100 -5.66 -9.05 10.73
C PHE A 100 -4.97 -10.23 11.41
N ARG A 101 -5.71 -10.92 12.28
CA ARG A 101 -5.28 -12.15 12.96
C ARG A 101 -6.42 -13.16 13.07
N TYR A 102 -6.05 -14.42 13.23
CA TYR A 102 -7.00 -15.44 13.64
C TYR A 102 -7.12 -15.41 15.16
N THR A 103 -8.35 -15.39 15.68
CA THR A 103 -8.61 -15.32 17.12
C THR A 103 -9.01 -16.66 17.74
N GLY A 104 -9.21 -17.70 16.92
CA GLY A 104 -9.43 -19.06 17.39
C GLY A 104 -8.14 -19.72 17.88
N SER A 105 -8.29 -20.91 18.47
CA SER A 105 -7.18 -21.67 19.07
C SER A 105 -6.93 -23.01 18.39
N ASP A 106 -7.70 -23.31 17.35
CA ASP A 106 -7.77 -24.56 16.58
C ASP A 106 -6.88 -24.54 15.34
N LEU A 107 -6.41 -23.37 14.91
CA LEU A 107 -5.45 -23.23 13.81
C LEU A 107 -4.04 -22.96 14.34
N LEU A 108 -3.13 -23.88 14.05
CA LEU A 108 -1.69 -23.64 14.04
C LEU A 108 -1.17 -23.93 12.64
N ILE A 109 -0.25 -23.10 12.16
CA ILE A 109 0.35 -23.30 10.84
C ILE A 109 1.26 -24.52 10.84
N GLU A 110 1.09 -25.44 9.88
CA GLU A 110 1.86 -26.68 9.80
C GLU A 110 2.96 -26.61 8.73
N TYR A 111 4.04 -27.39 8.91
CA TYR A 111 5.08 -27.55 7.89
C TYR A 111 4.51 -28.24 6.64
N GLY A 112 4.99 -27.84 5.45
CA GLY A 112 4.55 -28.42 4.18
C GLY A 112 3.11 -28.09 3.77
N HIS A 113 2.30 -27.49 4.66
CA HIS A 113 0.93 -27.08 4.33
C HIS A 113 0.92 -25.86 3.41
N SER A 114 -0.11 -25.79 2.58
CA SER A 114 -0.38 -24.67 1.71
C SER A 114 -1.63 -23.95 2.16
N TYR A 115 -1.57 -22.62 2.19
CA TYR A 115 -2.65 -21.78 2.66
C TYR A 115 -3.03 -20.78 1.59
N ARG A 116 -4.34 -20.55 1.43
CA ARG A 116 -4.88 -19.48 0.58
C ARG A 116 -5.46 -18.37 1.43
N LEU A 117 -4.96 -17.16 1.27
CA LEU A 117 -5.59 -15.96 1.80
C LEU A 117 -6.51 -15.37 0.73
N ASP A 118 -7.77 -15.13 1.08
CA ASP A 118 -8.76 -14.43 0.25
C ASP A 118 -9.19 -13.15 0.96
N VAL A 119 -9.26 -12.05 0.21
CA VAL A 119 -9.60 -10.71 0.70
C VAL A 119 -10.66 -10.10 -0.18
N GLN A 120 -11.74 -9.61 0.43
CA GLN A 120 -12.76 -8.80 -0.24
C GLN A 120 -12.87 -7.45 0.46
N ALA A 121 -12.91 -6.37 -0.32
CA ALA A 121 -13.04 -5.03 0.24
C ALA A 121 -13.77 -4.10 -0.72
N THR A 122 -14.41 -3.06 -0.17
CA THR A 122 -14.94 -1.96 -0.97
C THR A 122 -13.99 -0.76 -0.85
N ILE A 123 -13.43 -0.33 -1.98
CA ILE A 123 -12.52 0.82 -2.06
C ILE A 123 -13.14 1.84 -3.02
N GLU A 124 -13.45 3.03 -2.51
CA GLU A 124 -14.00 4.14 -3.32
C GLU A 124 -15.26 3.72 -4.11
N GLY A 125 -16.13 2.92 -3.48
CA GLY A 125 -17.36 2.39 -4.10
C GLY A 125 -17.15 1.19 -5.02
N SER A 126 -15.91 0.81 -5.31
CA SER A 126 -15.59 -0.39 -6.10
C SER A 126 -15.42 -1.61 -5.20
N ALA A 127 -16.18 -2.67 -5.47
CA ALA A 127 -15.98 -3.97 -4.83
C ALA A 127 -14.77 -4.67 -5.49
N LEU A 128 -13.77 -5.00 -4.68
CA LEU A 128 -12.52 -5.60 -5.13
C LEU A 128 -12.26 -6.91 -4.38
N GLN A 129 -11.52 -7.79 -5.05
CA GLN A 129 -11.07 -9.05 -4.49
C GLN A 129 -9.59 -9.24 -4.79
N ALA A 130 -8.87 -9.83 -3.86
CA ALA A 130 -7.48 -10.25 -4.02
C ALA A 130 -7.25 -11.53 -3.23
N GLY A 131 -6.28 -12.33 -3.66
CA GLY A 131 -5.89 -13.52 -2.94
C GLY A 131 -4.46 -13.94 -3.23
N ALA A 132 -3.91 -14.73 -2.33
CA ALA A 132 -2.56 -15.26 -2.44
C ALA A 132 -2.53 -16.70 -1.91
N VAL A 133 -1.71 -17.54 -2.53
CA VAL A 133 -1.42 -18.88 -2.04
C VAL A 133 0.05 -18.92 -1.65
N THR A 134 0.34 -19.47 -0.47
CA THR A 134 1.70 -19.72 -0.02
C THR A 134 1.82 -21.15 0.50
N THR A 135 3.04 -21.69 0.46
CA THR A 135 3.37 -23.00 1.01
C THR A 135 4.42 -22.80 2.08
N VAL A 136 4.13 -23.31 3.27
CA VAL A 136 5.10 -23.33 4.38
C VAL A 136 6.18 -24.34 4.03
N PRO A 137 7.47 -24.03 4.21
CA PRO A 137 8.55 -24.98 3.93
C PRO A 137 8.38 -26.32 4.67
N GLU A 138 9.07 -27.35 4.21
CA GLU A 138 9.21 -28.62 4.93
C GLU A 138 10.17 -28.47 6.14
N ALA A 139 10.10 -29.41 7.09
CA ALA A 139 10.95 -29.46 8.28
C ALA A 139 12.39 -29.91 8.00
#